data_AF-K2R8I2-F1
#
_entry.id   AF-K2R8I2-F1
#
_cell.length_a   1.000
_cell.length_b   1.000
_cell.length_c   1.000
_cell.angle_alpha   90.00
_cell.angle_beta   90.00
_cell.angle_gamma   90.00
#
_symmetry.space_group_name_H-M   'P 1'
#
loop_
_entity.id
_entity.type
_entity.pdbx_description
1 polymer ?
#
loop_
_entity_poly.entity_id
_entity_poly.type
_entity_poly.pdbx_seq_one_letter_code
_entity_poly.pdbx_strand_id
1 'polypeptide(L)'
;MSASFDSTRGYIYVSHLAEPQPIASVEYWYQCGHYIYDCLQMPARPGAFEGQLLRIKDDPQHPEWEKTLGENDEVAFAAQDGCIEELKKTVLEMEAQRARKTRKNRMKLLAKRASKARKREAAEAAEAAEAEKEEDGA
;
A
#
# COMPACT_ATOMS: atom_id res chain seq x y z
N MET A 1 12.55 1.15 -26.24
CA MET A 1 11.15 0.67 -26.20
C MET A 1 10.90 0.21 -24.78
N SER A 2 10.12 0.94 -23.99
CA SER A 2 9.77 0.53 -22.62
C SER A 2 8.72 -0.57 -22.71
N ALA A 3 9.09 -1.80 -22.38
CA ALA A 3 8.13 -2.89 -22.25
C ALA A 3 7.14 -2.52 -21.15
N SER A 4 5.87 -2.36 -21.52
CA SER A 4 4.78 -2.12 -20.58
C SER A 4 4.62 -3.35 -19.69
N PHE A 5 4.79 -3.13 -18.39
CA PHE A 5 4.58 -4.13 -17.34
C PHE A 5 3.11 -4.57 -17.36
N ASP A 6 2.87 -5.84 -17.73
CA ASP A 6 1.56 -6.45 -17.59
C ASP A 6 1.39 -6.91 -16.14
N SER A 7 0.92 -5.99 -15.29
CA SER A 7 0.66 -6.23 -13.87
C SER A 7 -0.45 -7.25 -13.59
N THR A 8 -1.02 -7.86 -14.62
CA THR A 8 -2.15 -8.80 -14.54
C THR A 8 -1.77 -10.19 -14.04
N ARG A 9 -0.49 -10.55 -14.02
CA ARG A 9 -0.03 -11.80 -13.43
C ARG A 9 0.27 -11.54 -11.96
N GLY A 10 -0.66 -11.91 -11.08
CA GLY A 10 -0.63 -11.64 -9.64
C GLY A 10 0.49 -12.31 -8.84
N TYR A 11 1.60 -12.66 -9.48
CA TYR A 11 2.74 -13.37 -8.91
C TYR A 11 4.08 -12.80 -9.39
N ILE A 12 5.11 -13.05 -8.59
CA ILE A 12 6.51 -12.63 -8.76
C ILE A 12 7.40 -13.85 -8.54
N TYR A 13 8.60 -13.83 -9.12
CA TYR A 13 9.64 -14.79 -8.75
C TYR A 13 10.64 -14.11 -7.83
N VAL A 14 11.22 -14.89 -6.92
CA VAL A 14 12.12 -14.40 -5.87
C VAL A 14 13.36 -15.28 -5.88
N SER A 15 14.52 -14.69 -5.62
CA SER A 15 15.76 -15.47 -5.52
C SER A 15 15.67 -16.56 -4.46
N HIS A 16 16.27 -17.72 -4.75
CA HIS A 16 16.27 -18.92 -3.91
C HIS A 16 14.90 -19.59 -3.72
N LEU A 17 13.84 -19.07 -4.33
CA LEU A 17 12.52 -19.69 -4.30
C LEU A 17 12.12 -20.19 -5.69
N ALA A 18 11.94 -21.51 -5.80
CA ALA A 18 11.44 -22.15 -7.00
C ALA A 18 9.95 -21.82 -7.26
N GLU A 19 9.18 -21.63 -6.19
CA GLU A 19 7.75 -21.35 -6.28
C GLU A 19 7.48 -19.84 -6.41
N PRO A 20 6.63 -19.42 -7.37
CA PRO A 20 6.26 -18.03 -7.53
C PRO A 20 5.47 -17.54 -6.31
N GLN A 21 5.78 -16.32 -5.88
CA GLN A 21 5.18 -15.68 -4.71
C GLN A 21 4.08 -14.71 -5.16
N PRO A 22 3.05 -14.46 -4.33
CA PRO A 22 2.03 -13.48 -4.68
C PRO A 22 2.64 -12.08 -4.75
N ILE A 23 2.20 -11.27 -5.72
CA ILE A 23 2.70 -9.90 -5.91
C ILE A 23 2.48 -9.01 -4.68
N ALA A 24 1.47 -9.33 -3.86
CA ALA A 24 1.22 -8.65 -2.59
C ALA A 24 2.36 -8.79 -1.57
N SER A 25 3.21 -9.82 -1.70
CA SER A 25 4.36 -10.07 -0.83
C SER A 25 5.64 -9.37 -1.29
N VAL A 26 5.60 -8.54 -2.35
CA VAL A 26 6.78 -7.87 -2.90
C VAL A 26 7.53 -7.03 -1.86
N GLU A 27 6.79 -6.35 -0.97
CA GLU A 27 7.37 -5.49 0.07
C GLU A 27 8.17 -6.32 1.07
N TYR A 28 7.66 -7.50 1.43
CA TYR A 28 8.31 -8.42 2.36
C TYR A 28 9.64 -8.94 1.79
N TRP A 29 9.63 -9.43 0.54
CA TRP A 29 10.84 -10.00 -0.07
C TRP A 29 11.93 -8.96 -0.30
N TYR A 30 11.55 -7.71 -0.57
CA TYR A 30 12.51 -6.63 -0.68
C TYR A 30 13.12 -6.26 0.68
N GLN A 31 12.34 -6.31 1.77
CA GLN A 31 12.87 -6.11 3.13
C GLN A 31 13.85 -7.20 3.55
N CYS A 32 13.62 -8.43 3.10
CA CYS A 32 14.49 -9.56 3.34
C CYS A 32 15.73 -9.58 2.43
N GLY A 33 15.90 -8.60 1.53
CA GLY A 33 17.07 -8.50 0.67
C GLY A 33 17.10 -9.51 -0.48
N HIS A 34 15.94 -9.97 -0.95
CA HIS A 34 15.90 -10.88 -2.09
C HIS A 34 15.86 -10.14 -3.42
N TYR A 35 16.40 -10.76 -4.46
CA TYR A 35 16.20 -10.33 -5.84
C TYR A 35 14.77 -10.71 -6.27
N ILE A 36 14.07 -9.76 -6.89
CA ILE A 36 12.69 -9.93 -7.32
C ILE A 36 12.63 -9.89 -8.84
N TYR A 37 11.82 -10.75 -9.41
CA TYR A 37 11.62 -10.87 -10.83
C TYR A 37 10.13 -10.82 -11.16
N ASP A 38 9.80 -10.32 -12.34
CA ASP A 38 8.44 -10.33 -12.83
C ASP A 38 8.01 -11.74 -13.29
N CYS A 39 6.78 -11.84 -13.78
CA CYS A 39 6.21 -13.08 -14.31
C CYS A 39 6.93 -13.66 -15.54
N LEU A 40 7.85 -12.91 -16.15
CA LEU A 40 8.73 -13.32 -17.25
C LEU A 40 10.16 -13.57 -16.76
N GLN A 41 10.36 -13.62 -15.44
CA GLN A 41 11.65 -13.81 -14.77
C GLN A 41 12.66 -12.70 -15.11
N MET A 42 12.17 -11.53 -15.52
CA MET A 42 13.01 -10.36 -15.74
C MET A 42 13.23 -9.62 -14.42
N PRO A 43 14.43 -9.08 -14.17
CA PRO A 43 14.71 -8.27 -12.99
C PRO A 43 13.69 -7.15 -12.78
N ALA A 44 13.17 -7.07 -11.56
CA ALA A 44 12.11 -6.13 -11.20
C ALA A 44 12.41 -5.44 -9.86
N ARG A 45 12.04 -4.17 -9.74
CA ARG A 45 12.09 -3.43 -8.47
C ARG A 45 10.69 -2.94 -8.08
N PRO A 46 10.40 -2.80 -6.77
CA PRO A 46 9.20 -2.12 -6.31
C PRO A 46 9.10 -0.73 -6.95
N GLY A 47 7.99 -0.49 -7.63
CA GLY A 47 7.71 0.78 -8.28
C GLY A 47 6.82 1.64 -7.40
N ALA A 48 7.29 2.83 -7.02
CA ALA A 48 6.40 3.90 -6.60
C ALA A 48 6.06 4.73 -7.85
N PHE A 49 4.86 4.53 -8.41
CA PHE A 49 4.03 5.50 -9.15
C PHE A 49 3.14 4.77 -10.18
N GLU A 50 1.89 5.23 -10.28
CA GLU A 50 0.88 4.87 -11.33
C GLU A 50 0.29 3.46 -11.28
N GLY A 51 0.14 2.86 -10.10
CA GLY A 51 -0.64 1.63 -9.93
C GLY A 51 0.05 0.35 -10.40
N GLN A 52 1.31 0.43 -10.84
CA GLN A 52 2.17 -0.73 -11.05
C GLN A 52 3.00 -0.98 -9.79
N LEU A 53 2.91 -2.19 -9.24
CA LEU A 53 3.63 -2.59 -8.03
C LEU A 53 5.13 -2.84 -8.30
N LEU A 54 5.47 -3.16 -9.54
CA LEU A 54 6.82 -3.48 -9.98
C LEU A 54 7.18 -2.69 -11.25
N ARG A 55 8.47 -2.38 -11.40
CA ARG A 55 9.07 -1.84 -12.60
C ARG A 55 10.18 -2.78 -13.07
N ILE A 56 10.10 -3.20 -14.33
CA ILE A 56 11.18 -3.93 -14.99
C ILE A 56 12.39 -3.01 -15.07
N LYS A 57 13.56 -3.50 -14.66
CA LYS A 57 14.80 -2.75 -14.70
C LYS A 57 15.87 -3.62 -15.35
N ASP A 58 16.50 -3.12 -16.41
CA ASP A 58 17.75 -3.71 -16.87
C ASP A 58 18.86 -3.36 -15.87
N ASP A 59 19.17 -4.30 -15.00
CA ASP A 59 20.24 -4.19 -14.01
C ASP A 59 21.26 -5.31 -14.27
N PRO A 60 22.43 -5.00 -14.86
CA PRO A 60 23.44 -6.01 -15.21
C PRO A 60 23.98 -6.81 -14.03
N GLN A 61 23.80 -6.30 -12.80
CA GLN A 61 24.21 -6.98 -11.57
C GLN A 61 23.12 -7.86 -10.98
N HIS A 62 21.91 -7.83 -11.54
CA HIS A 62 20.82 -8.68 -11.09
C HIS A 62 20.99 -10.08 -11.69
N PRO A 63 21.23 -11.11 -10.88
CA PRO A 63 21.46 -12.45 -11.41
C PRO A 63 20.20 -12.94 -12.14
N GLU A 64 20.34 -13.80 -13.13
CA GLU A 64 19.21 -14.52 -13.72
C GLU A 64 18.53 -15.37 -12.65
N TRP A 65 17.19 -15.42 -12.64
CA TRP A 65 16.43 -16.12 -11.61
C TRP A 65 16.84 -17.59 -11.48
N GLU A 66 17.01 -18.30 -12.60
CA GLU A 66 17.45 -19.70 -12.62
C GLU A 66 18.79 -19.92 -11.90
N LYS A 67 19.72 -18.95 -11.99
CA LYS A 67 21.03 -19.02 -11.32
C LYS A 67 20.93 -18.80 -9.81
N THR A 68 19.81 -18.26 -9.33
CA THR A 68 19.55 -18.09 -7.89
C THR A 68 18.90 -19.30 -7.24
N LEU A 69 18.52 -20.33 -8.01
CA LEU A 69 17.85 -21.54 -7.50
C LEU A 69 18.81 -22.61 -6.95
N GLY A 70 20.13 -22.37 -6.97
CA GLY A 70 21.15 -23.31 -6.50
C GLY A 70 21.55 -23.14 -5.02
N GLU A 71 22.10 -24.21 -4.43
CA GLU A 71 22.48 -24.39 -3.00
C GLU A 71 23.62 -23.47 -2.47
N ASN A 72 23.95 -22.36 -3.12
CA ASN A 72 24.99 -21.45 -2.63
C ASN A 72 24.38 -20.24 -1.92
N ASP A 73 24.10 -20.44 -0.63
CA ASP A 73 23.60 -19.44 0.33
C ASP A 73 24.54 -18.22 0.54
N GLU A 74 25.74 -18.18 -0.06
CA GLU A 74 26.79 -17.22 0.34
C GLU A 74 27.05 -16.03 -0.62
N VAL A 75 26.54 -16.01 -1.86
CA VAL A 75 27.07 -15.07 -2.89
C VAL A 75 26.25 -13.79 -3.13
N ALA A 76 25.14 -13.54 -2.44
CA ALA A 76 24.20 -12.48 -2.85
C ALA A 76 24.16 -11.17 -2.02
N PHE A 77 25.02 -10.95 -1.03
CA PHE A 77 24.75 -9.91 0.01
C PHE A 77 25.76 -8.76 0.15
N ALA A 78 26.49 -8.38 -0.90
CA ALA A 78 27.45 -7.26 -0.80
C ALA A 78 26.95 -5.88 -1.30
N ALA A 79 25.78 -5.79 -1.95
CA ALA A 79 25.38 -4.57 -2.70
C ALA A 79 24.06 -3.91 -2.27
N GLN A 80 23.46 -4.30 -1.14
CA GLN A 80 22.07 -3.89 -0.79
C GLN A 80 21.92 -2.80 0.26
N ASP A 81 22.95 -2.41 1.00
CA ASP A 81 22.80 -1.47 2.14
C ASP A 81 22.20 -0.11 1.73
N GLY A 82 22.56 0.42 0.55
CA GLY A 82 21.98 1.66 0.04
C GLY A 82 20.51 1.55 -0.40
N CYS A 83 20.08 0.35 -0.84
CA CYS A 83 18.72 0.12 -1.35
C CYS A 83 17.72 -0.17 -0.22
N ILE A 84 18.19 -0.74 0.89
CA ILE A 84 17.40 -1.01 2.09
C ILE A 84 16.98 0.30 2.78
N GLU A 85 17.85 1.29 2.87
CA GLU A 85 17.54 2.58 3.51
C GLU A 85 16.51 3.42 2.73
N GLU A 86 16.62 3.48 1.40
CA GLU A 86 15.60 4.14 0.57
C GLU A 86 14.23 3.45 0.65
N LEU A 87 14.22 2.12 0.79
CA LEU A 87 12.97 1.38 0.96
C LEU A 87 12.35 1.62 2.34
N LYS A 88 13.15 1.61 3.41
CA LYS A 88 12.66 1.96 4.76
C LYS A 88 12.00 3.33 4.78
N LYS A 89 12.61 4.32 4.13
CA LYS A 89 12.03 5.66 3.99
C LYS A 89 10.70 5.63 3.24
N THR A 90 10.62 4.87 2.15
CA THR A 90 9.40 4.71 1.35
C THR A 90 8.26 4.05 2.12
N VAL A 91 8.57 2.98 2.88
CA VAL A 91 7.60 2.28 3.75
C VAL A 91 7.06 3.23 4.82
N LEU A 92 7.94 3.96 5.51
CA LEU A 92 7.54 4.96 6.50
C LEU A 92 6.63 6.05 5.91
N GLU A 93 6.92 6.49 4.67
CA GLU A 93 6.09 7.47 3.99
C GLU A 93 4.70 6.92 3.62
N MET A 94 4.61 5.66 3.16
CA MET A 94 3.34 5.00 2.90
C MET A 94 2.52 4.79 4.17
N GLU A 95 3.14 4.37 5.27
CA GLU A 95 2.48 4.23 6.57
C GLU A 95 1.93 5.58 7.07
N ALA A 96 2.73 6.64 6.95
CA ALA A 96 2.31 7.99 7.28
C ALA A 96 1.12 8.44 6.41
N GLN A 97 1.11 8.13 5.11
CA GLN A 97 -0.02 8.41 4.22
C GLN A 97 -1.28 7.63 4.61
N ARG A 98 -1.17 6.34 4.92
CA ARG A 98 -2.29 5.51 5.41
C ARG A 98 -2.85 6.09 6.70
N ALA A 99 -2.00 6.43 7.66
CA ALA A 99 -2.41 7.05 8.93
C ALA A 99 -3.13 8.39 8.71
N ARG A 100 -2.63 9.25 7.82
CA ARG A 100 -3.27 10.52 7.43
C ARG A 100 -4.66 10.28 6.83
N LYS A 101 -4.80 9.31 5.93
CA LYS A 101 -6.08 8.97 5.28
C LYS A 101 -7.10 8.46 6.30
N THR A 102 -6.68 7.57 7.19
CA THR A 102 -7.51 7.04 8.29
C THR A 102 -7.97 8.16 9.22
N ARG A 103 -7.07 9.07 9.62
CA ARG A 103 -7.42 10.22 10.45
C ARG A 103 -8.43 11.15 9.77
N LYS A 104 -8.24 11.45 8.47
CA LYS A 104 -9.16 12.28 7.68
C LYS A 104 -10.55 11.65 7.58
N ASN A 105 -10.64 10.34 7.36
CA ASN A 105 -11.91 9.62 7.30
C ASN A 105 -12.63 9.63 8.65
N ARG A 106 -11.91 9.42 9.75
CA ARG A 106 -12.46 9.48 11.10
C ARG A 106 -13.01 10.88 11.44
N MET A 107 -12.28 11.94 11.10
CA MET A 107 -12.76 13.32 11.30
C MET A 107 -14.01 13.62 10.49
N LYS A 108 -14.07 13.19 9.22
CA LYS A 108 -15.29 13.34 8.39
C LYS A 108 -16.48 12.60 8.99
N LEU A 109 -16.27 11.41 9.54
CA LEU A 109 -17.34 10.63 10.18
C LEU A 109 -17.85 11.32 11.45
N LEU A 110 -16.96 11.83 12.29
CA LEU A 110 -17.32 12.59 13.50
C LEU A 110 -18.08 13.86 13.15
N ALA A 111 -17.62 14.63 12.15
CA ALA A 111 -18.31 15.83 11.69
C ALA A 111 -19.72 15.53 11.15
N LYS A 112 -19.89 14.44 10.38
CA LYS A 112 -21.21 13.98 9.92
C LYS A 112 -22.12 13.60 11.09
N ARG A 113 -21.61 12.89 12.09
CA ARG A 113 -22.37 12.50 13.30
C ARG A 113 -22.79 13.74 14.10
N ALA A 114 -21.89 14.68 14.33
CA ALA A 114 -22.18 15.93 15.04
C ALA A 114 -23.23 16.78 14.31
N SER A 115 -23.12 16.90 12.99
CA SER A 115 -24.13 17.61 12.18
C SER A 115 -25.51 16.95 12.27
N LYS A 116 -25.57 15.61 12.25
CA LYS A 116 -26.83 14.86 12.39
C LYS A 116 -27.44 15.02 13.80
N ALA A 117 -26.62 15.03 14.84
CA ALA A 117 -27.08 15.25 16.22
C ALA A 117 -27.71 16.65 16.38
N ARG A 118 -27.02 17.70 15.93
CA ARG A 118 -27.54 19.08 15.97
C ARG A 118 -28.85 19.26 15.22
N LYS A 119 -29.03 18.57 14.08
CA LYS A 119 -30.30 18.59 13.34
C LYS A 119 -31.45 17.92 14.09
N ARG A 120 -31.16 16.88 14.88
CA ARG A 120 -32.17 16.23 15.73
C ARG A 120 -32.53 17.11 16.90
N GLU A 121 -31.54 17.65 17.61
CA GLU A 121 -31.75 18.59 18.72
C GLU A 121 -32.55 19.82 18.28
N ALA A 122 -32.26 20.38 17.10
CA ALA A 122 -33.02 21.51 16.57
C ALA A 122 -34.46 21.14 16.17
N ALA A 123 -34.71 19.91 15.70
CA ALA A 123 -36.06 19.45 15.37
C ALA A 123 -36.87 19.18 16.64
N GLU A 124 -36.29 18.52 17.64
CA GLU A 124 -36.91 18.28 18.94
C GLU A 124 -37.23 19.60 19.67
N ALA A 125 -36.32 20.58 19.61
CA ALA A 125 -36.56 21.90 20.20
C ALA A 125 -37.66 22.70 19.46
N ALA A 126 -37.77 22.55 18.14
CA ALA A 126 -38.84 23.17 17.36
C ALA A 126 -40.20 22.54 17.68
N GLU A 127 -40.26 21.22 17.81
CA GLU A 127 -41.46 20.48 18.18
C GLU A 127 -41.93 20.84 19.61
N ALA A 128 -41.01 20.94 20.57
CA ALA A 128 -41.33 21.38 21.92
C ALA A 128 -41.86 22.83 21.96
N ALA A 129 -41.29 23.74 21.17
CA ALA A 129 -41.72 25.14 21.11
C ALA A 129 -43.08 25.34 20.41
N GLU A 130 -43.49 24.44 19.51
CA GLU A 130 -44.83 24.44 18.94
C GLU A 130 -45.86 23.88 19.94
N ALA A 131 -45.51 22.84 20.70
CA ALA A 131 -46.38 22.27 21.74
C ALA A 131 -46.70 23.29 22.86
N GLU A 132 -45.73 24.08 23.32
CA GLU A 132 -45.97 25.12 24.35
C GLU A 132 -46.87 26.27 23.84
N LYS A 133 -46.89 26.53 22.53
CA LYS A 133 -47.77 27.56 21.94
C LYS A 133 -49.21 27.09 21.76
N GLU A 134 -49.46 25.79 21.64
CA GLU A 134 -50.81 25.24 21.62
C GLU A 134 -51.45 25.17 23.03
N GLU A 135 -50.66 25.01 24.09
CA GLU A 135 -51.19 25.02 25.47
C GLU A 135 -51.53 26.43 26.01
N ASP A 136 -50.78 27.47 25.63
CA ASP A 136 -51.02 28.86 26.10
C ASP A 136 -52.10 29.60 25.27
N GLY A 137 -52.59 28.97 24.20
CA GLY A 137 -53.61 29.49 23.29
C GLY A 137 -54.99 28.81 23.38
N ALA A 138 -55.15 27.82 24.28
CA ALA A 138 -56.40 27.10 24.55
C ALA A 138 -57.10 27.63 25.81
#